data_AF-A6HAD9-F1
#
_entry.id   AF-A6HAD9-F1
#
_cell.length_a   1.000
_cell.length_b   1.000
_cell.length_c   1.000
_cell.angle_alpha   90.00
_cell.angle_beta   90.00
_cell.angle_gamma   90.00
#
_symmetry.space_group_name_H-M   'P 1'
#
loop_
_entity.id
_entity.type
_entity.pdbx_description
1 polymer ?
#
loop_
_entity_poly.entity_id
_entity_poly.type
_entity_poly.pdbx_seq_one_letter_code
_entity_poly.pdbx_strand_id
1 'polypeptide(L)'
;MAGYEYVSPEQLAGFDKYKYSALDTNPLSLYVMHPFWNTIVKVFPTWLAPNLITFSGFMLLVFNFLLLTYFDPDFYASDGVDGKQARRTNSSTPLGELFDHGLDSWACVYFVVTVYSIFGRGPTGVSVFVLYLLLWVVLFSFILSHWEKYNTGVLFLPWGYDISQVTISFVYIVTAVVGVEAWMCIVCDSSNEFIKLL
;
A
#
# COMPACT_ATOMS: atom_id res chain seq x y z
N MET A 1 39.80 -1.12 5.27
CA MET A 1 38.84 -0.19 4.63
C MET A 1 38.89 -0.46 3.14
N ALA A 2 37.81 -1.00 2.56
CA ALA A 2 37.77 -1.37 1.15
C ALA A 2 37.81 -0.09 0.28
N GLY A 3 38.86 0.07 -0.52
CA GLY A 3 39.06 1.19 -1.44
C GLY A 3 38.24 1.05 -2.72
N TYR A 4 36.92 0.89 -2.59
CA TYR A 4 36.01 0.88 -3.74
C TYR A 4 35.65 2.33 -4.08
N GLU A 5 36.11 2.81 -5.23
CA GLU A 5 35.65 4.06 -5.81
C GLU A 5 34.23 3.81 -6.37
N TYR A 6 33.21 4.39 -5.72
CA TYR A 6 31.80 4.12 -6.03
C TYR A 6 31.39 4.62 -7.44
N VAL A 7 32.10 5.64 -7.96
CA VAL A 7 31.92 6.17 -9.31
C VAL A 7 33.30 6.52 -9.87
N SER A 8 33.66 5.96 -11.04
CA SER A 8 34.93 6.27 -11.68
C SER A 8 34.91 7.68 -12.29
N PRO A 9 36.07 8.33 -12.44
CA PRO A 9 36.16 9.61 -13.16
C PRO A 9 35.61 9.54 -14.59
N GLU A 10 35.65 8.39 -15.26
CA GLU A 10 35.03 8.21 -16.58
C GLU A 10 33.50 8.18 -16.51
N GLN A 11 32.91 7.66 -15.44
CA GLN A 11 31.45 7.68 -15.22
C GLN A 11 30.92 9.07 -14.88
N LEU A 12 31.76 9.92 -14.25
CA LEU A 12 31.47 11.33 -14.00
C LEU A 12 31.70 12.20 -15.24
N ALA A 13 32.46 11.72 -16.24
CA ALA A 13 32.75 12.48 -17.44
C ALA A 13 31.47 12.76 -18.24
N GLY A 14 31.08 14.04 -18.30
CA GLY A 14 29.88 14.49 -19.03
C GLY A 14 28.64 14.70 -18.16
N PHE A 15 28.68 14.38 -16.87
CA PHE A 15 27.59 14.68 -15.94
C PHE A 15 27.28 16.19 -15.85
N ASP A 16 28.33 17.02 -15.90
CA ASP A 16 28.20 18.49 -15.91
C ASP A 16 27.49 19.02 -17.16
N LYS A 17 27.43 18.22 -18.24
CA LYS A 17 26.75 18.54 -19.49
C LYS A 17 25.31 18.01 -19.54
N TYR A 18 24.92 17.18 -18.59
CA TYR A 18 23.57 16.62 -18.53
C TYR A 18 22.57 17.71 -18.11
N LYS A 19 21.64 18.04 -19.00
CA LYS A 19 20.53 18.94 -18.72
C LYS A 19 19.26 18.12 -18.62
N TYR A 20 18.66 18.11 -17.45
CA TYR A 20 17.35 17.48 -17.25
C TYR A 20 16.32 18.08 -18.21
N SER A 21 15.64 17.21 -18.95
CA SER A 21 14.60 17.57 -19.91
C SER A 21 13.48 16.55 -19.79
N ALA A 22 12.29 17.01 -19.44
CA ALA A 22 11.09 16.18 -19.31
C ALA A 22 9.95 16.84 -20.08
N LEU A 23 9.27 16.07 -20.93
CA LEU A 23 8.06 16.48 -21.64
C LEU A 23 6.88 15.68 -21.09
N ASP A 24 5.89 16.37 -20.53
CA ASP A 24 4.66 15.77 -20.05
C ASP A 24 3.54 16.01 -21.06
N THR A 25 2.87 14.94 -21.49
CA THR A 25 1.78 14.98 -22.48
C THR A 25 0.44 14.51 -21.89
N ASN A 26 0.40 14.16 -20.60
CA ASN A 26 -0.79 13.63 -19.96
C ASN A 26 -1.85 14.72 -19.75
N PRO A 27 -3.09 14.61 -20.28
CA PRO A 27 -4.13 15.63 -20.09
C PRO A 27 -4.42 15.95 -18.62
N LEU A 28 -4.41 14.95 -17.73
CA LEU A 28 -4.60 15.19 -16.30
C LEU A 28 -3.46 16.03 -15.71
N SER A 29 -2.22 15.76 -16.13
CA SER A 29 -1.06 16.53 -15.69
C SER A 29 -1.11 17.96 -16.23
N LEU A 30 -1.40 18.12 -17.52
CA LEU A 30 -1.46 19.39 -18.21
C LEU A 30 -2.55 20.33 -17.67
N TYR A 31 -3.76 19.80 -17.47
CA TYR A 31 -4.92 20.62 -17.16
C TYR A 31 -5.25 20.72 -15.66
N VAL A 32 -4.75 19.80 -14.83
CA VAL A 32 -5.04 19.78 -13.39
C VAL A 32 -3.77 19.90 -12.55
N MET A 33 -2.79 19.02 -12.77
CA MET A 33 -1.63 18.95 -11.88
C MET A 33 -0.68 20.13 -12.06
N HIS A 34 -0.34 20.53 -13.29
CA HIS A 34 0.54 21.67 -13.54
C HIS A 34 -0.02 22.98 -12.98
N PRO A 35 -1.29 23.38 -13.22
CA PRO A 35 -1.85 24.58 -12.59
C PRO A 35 -1.79 24.55 -11.07
N PHE A 36 -2.09 23.40 -10.46
CA PHE A 36 -1.99 23.19 -9.02
C PHE A 36 -0.55 23.37 -8.52
N TRP A 37 0.41 22.61 -9.04
CA TRP A 37 1.81 22.65 -8.61
C TRP A 37 2.48 24.00 -8.91
N ASN A 38 2.14 24.65 -10.03
CA ASN A 38 2.61 26.00 -10.35
C ASN A 38 2.08 27.07 -9.39
N THR A 39 0.98 26.79 -8.69
CA THR A 39 0.47 27.65 -7.62
C THR A 39 1.22 27.37 -6.32
N ILE A 40 1.38 26.09 -5.96
CA ILE A 40 2.08 25.66 -4.75
C ILE A 40 3.55 26.08 -4.75
N VAL A 41 4.25 26.00 -5.89
CA VAL A 41 5.68 26.39 -5.96
C VAL A 41 5.93 27.84 -5.57
N LYS A 42 4.93 28.73 -5.79
CA LYS A 42 5.03 30.16 -5.43
C LYS A 42 4.96 30.41 -3.92
N VAL A 43 4.52 29.42 -3.14
CA VAL A 43 4.52 29.48 -1.67
C VAL A 43 5.93 29.24 -1.13
N PHE A 44 6.74 28.45 -1.82
CA PHE A 44 8.11 28.20 -1.41
C PHE A 44 9.00 29.43 -1.65
N PRO A 45 9.86 29.79 -0.69
CA PRO A 45 10.77 30.90 -0.88
C PRO A 45 11.84 30.56 -1.93
N THR A 46 12.26 31.54 -2.73
CA THR A 46 13.17 31.35 -3.87
C THR A 46 14.59 30.91 -3.48
N TRP A 47 14.97 31.08 -2.21
CA TRP A 47 16.25 30.60 -1.68
C TRP A 47 16.22 29.11 -1.31
N LEU A 48 15.05 28.48 -1.27
CA LEU A 48 14.91 27.08 -0.90
C LEU A 48 15.27 26.18 -2.09
N ALA A 49 16.33 25.40 -1.94
CA ALA A 49 16.78 24.48 -2.96
C ALA A 49 15.71 23.38 -3.23
N PRO A 50 15.45 23.02 -4.50
CA PRO A 50 14.46 21.98 -4.83
C PRO A 50 14.75 20.63 -4.16
N ASN A 51 16.02 20.23 -4.09
CA ASN A 51 16.42 18.98 -3.43
C ASN A 51 16.14 18.99 -1.92
N LEU A 52 16.17 20.16 -1.29
CA LEU A 52 15.84 20.31 0.13
C LEU A 52 14.34 20.14 0.36
N ILE A 53 13.48 20.55 -0.58
CA ILE A 53 12.03 20.29 -0.52
C ILE A 53 11.78 18.77 -0.52
N THR A 54 12.39 18.07 -1.48
CA THR A 54 12.28 16.61 -1.59
C THR A 54 12.82 15.90 -0.34
N PHE A 55 14.00 16.29 0.13
CA PHE A 55 14.61 15.69 1.32
C PHE A 55 13.80 15.96 2.59
N SER A 56 13.23 17.16 2.73
CA SER A 56 12.37 17.51 3.87
C SER A 56 11.07 16.69 3.87
N GLY A 57 10.45 16.51 2.70
CA GLY A 57 9.30 15.62 2.55
C GLY A 57 9.61 14.17 2.94
N PHE A 58 10.77 13.66 2.53
CA PHE A 58 11.26 12.35 2.95
C PHE A 58 11.48 12.26 4.47
N MET A 59 12.08 13.28 5.09
CA MET A 59 12.28 13.30 6.55
C MET A 59 10.96 13.34 7.33
N LEU A 60 9.92 14.01 6.81
CA LEU A 60 8.59 13.98 7.41
C LEU A 60 7.96 12.58 7.34
N LEU A 61 8.15 11.84 6.24
CA LEU A 61 7.72 10.45 6.11
C LEU A 61 8.45 9.54 7.12
N VAL A 62 9.78 9.67 7.21
CA VAL A 62 10.59 8.93 8.19
C VAL A 62 10.14 9.25 9.61
N PHE A 63 9.91 10.52 9.93
CA PHE A 63 9.41 10.93 11.24
C PHE A 63 8.02 10.34 11.54
N ASN A 64 7.10 10.35 10.58
CA ASN A 64 5.80 9.73 10.73
C ASN A 64 5.91 8.21 10.98
N PHE A 65 6.78 7.52 10.24
CA PHE A 65 7.07 6.10 10.45
C PHE A 65 7.67 5.82 11.84
N LEU A 66 8.60 6.66 12.31
CA LEU A 66 9.17 6.54 13.66
C LEU A 66 8.14 6.81 14.76
N LEU A 67 7.24 7.78 14.56
CA LEU A 67 6.14 8.05 15.47
C LEU A 67 5.19 6.85 15.54
N LEU A 68 4.78 6.29 14.40
CA LEU A 68 3.93 5.10 14.36
C LEU A 68 4.63 3.92 15.01
N THR A 69 5.90 3.67 14.70
CA THR A 69 6.68 2.58 15.32
C THR A 69 6.86 2.76 16.83
N TYR A 70 6.93 4.00 17.32
CA TYR A 70 7.14 4.28 18.74
C TYR A 70 5.83 4.26 19.54
N PHE A 71 4.77 4.89 19.02
CA PHE A 71 3.48 5.00 19.70
C PHE A 71 2.53 3.83 19.44
N ASP A 72 2.74 3.13 18.32
CA ASP A 72 1.94 2.00 17.88
C ASP A 72 2.80 0.91 17.23
N PRO A 73 3.79 0.34 17.97
CA PRO A 73 4.74 -0.65 17.45
C PRO A 73 4.07 -1.91 16.86
N ASP A 74 2.87 -2.22 17.32
CA ASP A 74 2.07 -3.38 16.91
C ASP A 74 0.93 -3.00 15.94
N PHE A 75 0.86 -1.75 15.46
CA PHE A 75 -0.17 -1.24 14.54
C PHE A 75 -1.63 -1.34 15.05
N TYR A 76 -1.85 -1.35 16.36
CA TYR A 76 -3.18 -1.41 16.99
C TYR A 76 -4.00 -0.12 16.90
N ALA A 77 -3.35 1.05 16.79
CA ALA A 77 -4.00 2.36 16.77
C ALA A 77 -4.54 2.75 15.39
N SER A 78 -3.96 2.22 14.32
CA SER A 78 -4.25 2.68 12.94
C SER A 78 -5.51 2.09 12.29
N ASP A 79 -6.18 1.09 12.85
CA ASP A 79 -7.29 0.39 12.16
C ASP A 79 -8.58 0.22 13.01
N GLY A 80 -8.60 0.68 14.27
CA GLY A 80 -9.84 0.59 15.06
C GLY A 80 -9.90 1.40 16.35
N VAL A 81 -8.90 2.24 16.62
CA VAL A 81 -8.87 3.10 17.81
C VAL A 81 -9.57 4.42 17.55
N ASP A 82 -9.56 4.96 16.34
CA ASP A 82 -10.17 6.23 16.00
C ASP A 82 -11.69 6.22 16.28
N GLY A 83 -12.41 5.15 15.90
CA GLY A 83 -13.83 4.97 16.18
C GLY A 83 -14.12 4.75 17.67
N LYS A 84 -13.23 4.08 18.41
CA LYS A 84 -13.34 3.92 19.88
C LYS A 84 -13.00 5.22 20.61
N GLN A 85 -12.04 5.98 20.11
CA GLN A 85 -11.60 7.25 20.66
C GLN A 85 -12.64 8.33 20.40
N ALA A 86 -13.20 8.42 19.19
CA ALA A 86 -14.28 9.34 18.85
C ALA A 86 -15.50 9.16 19.75
N ARG A 87 -15.84 7.91 20.10
CA ARG A 87 -16.88 7.57 21.09
C ARG A 87 -16.48 8.01 22.51
N ARG A 88 -15.21 7.82 22.90
CA ARG A 88 -14.70 8.22 24.22
C ARG A 88 -14.64 9.74 24.41
N THR A 89 -14.33 10.49 23.36
CA THR A 89 -14.18 11.96 23.38
C THR A 89 -15.45 12.71 22.96
N ASN A 90 -16.57 12.01 22.71
CA ASN A 90 -17.80 12.59 22.16
C ASN A 90 -17.57 13.43 20.89
N SER A 91 -16.63 13.00 20.04
CA SER A 91 -16.25 13.68 18.80
C SER A 91 -16.55 12.86 17.54
N SER A 92 -17.48 11.91 17.62
CA SER A 92 -17.98 11.15 16.46
C SER A 92 -18.68 12.09 15.47
N THR A 93 -18.22 12.11 14.22
CA THR A 93 -18.80 12.94 13.15
C THR A 93 -18.96 12.15 11.85
N PRO A 94 -19.94 12.49 10.99
CA PRO A 94 -20.07 11.87 9.67
C PRO A 94 -18.84 12.06 8.77
N LEU A 95 -18.11 13.17 8.94
CA LEU A 95 -16.88 13.43 8.19
C LEU A 95 -15.73 12.53 8.67
N GLY A 96 -15.60 12.33 9.98
CA GLY A 96 -14.59 11.42 10.53
C GLY A 96 -14.82 9.98 10.07
N GLU A 97 -16.07 9.54 10.09
CA GLU A 97 -16.44 8.21 9.60
C GLU A 97 -16.21 8.03 8.08
N LEU A 98 -16.50 9.06 7.27
CA LEU A 98 -16.18 9.06 5.83
C LEU A 98 -14.67 8.98 5.59
N PHE A 99 -13.88 9.66 6.42
CA PHE A 99 -12.43 9.69 6.30
C PHE A 99 -11.80 8.35 6.66
N ASP A 100 -12.20 7.76 7.79
CA ASP A 100 -11.77 6.43 8.26
C ASP A 100 -12.04 5.36 7.19
N HIS A 101 -13.31 5.18 6.79
CA HIS A 101 -13.67 4.16 5.80
C HIS A 101 -13.18 4.44 4.39
N GLY A 102 -12.95 5.72 4.05
CA GLY A 102 -12.30 6.11 2.81
C GLY A 102 -10.85 5.61 2.73
N LEU A 103 -10.13 5.68 3.85
CA LEU A 103 -8.77 5.16 3.97
C LEU A 103 -8.77 3.62 4.03
N ASP A 104 -9.68 2.99 4.76
CA ASP A 104 -9.83 1.52 4.79
C ASP A 104 -10.05 0.93 3.39
N SER A 105 -10.91 1.58 2.60
CA SER A 105 -11.21 1.20 1.21
C SER A 105 -9.96 1.28 0.32
N TRP A 106 -9.07 2.25 0.58
CA TRP A 106 -7.83 2.41 -0.17
C TRP A 106 -6.75 1.41 0.29
N ALA A 107 -6.65 1.14 1.59
CA ALA A 107 -5.77 0.14 2.18
C ALA A 107 -6.07 -1.27 1.67
N CYS A 108 -7.35 -1.59 1.47
CA CYS A 108 -7.83 -2.85 0.88
C CYS A 108 -7.14 -3.21 -0.44
N VAL A 109 -6.86 -2.23 -1.30
CA VAL A 109 -6.18 -2.45 -2.59
C VAL A 109 -4.77 -3.01 -2.36
N TYR A 110 -4.05 -2.46 -1.39
CA TYR A 110 -2.70 -2.90 -1.06
C TYR A 110 -2.70 -4.29 -0.43
N PHE A 111 -3.67 -4.64 0.41
CA PHE A 111 -3.77 -5.99 0.97
C PHE A 111 -3.91 -7.06 -0.13
N VAL A 112 -4.79 -6.83 -1.10
CA VAL A 112 -5.00 -7.78 -2.21
C VAL A 112 -3.74 -7.93 -3.07
N VAL A 113 -3.05 -6.82 -3.38
CA VAL A 113 -1.80 -6.84 -4.15
C VAL A 113 -0.67 -7.54 -3.39
N THR A 114 -0.60 -7.35 -2.07
CA THR A 114 0.46 -7.97 -1.28
C THR A 114 0.25 -9.50 -1.22
N VAL A 115 -0.98 -9.99 -1.00
CA VAL A 115 -1.31 -11.43 -1.05
C VAL A 115 -0.95 -12.05 -2.41
N TYR A 116 -1.10 -11.30 -3.50
CA TYR A 116 -0.64 -11.72 -4.83
C TYR A 116 0.87 -11.94 -4.91
N SER A 117 1.68 -11.21 -4.14
CA SER A 117 3.13 -11.41 -4.12
C SER A 117 3.55 -12.78 -3.57
N ILE A 118 2.67 -13.41 -2.77
CA ILE A 118 2.85 -14.75 -2.20
C ILE A 118 2.32 -15.81 -3.18
N PHE A 119 1.08 -15.65 -3.65
CA PHE A 119 0.37 -16.69 -4.42
C PHE A 119 0.40 -16.52 -5.94
N GLY A 120 0.91 -15.41 -6.47
CA GLY A 120 0.89 -15.08 -7.90
C GLY A 120 2.11 -15.56 -8.69
N ARG A 121 3.07 -16.26 -8.06
CA ARG A 121 4.30 -16.70 -8.72
C ARG A 121 4.17 -18.11 -9.30
N GLY A 122 4.99 -18.42 -10.31
CA GLY A 122 5.19 -19.75 -10.89
C GLY A 122 4.01 -20.32 -11.72
N PRO A 123 4.15 -21.55 -12.24
CA PRO A 123 3.20 -22.16 -13.19
C PRO A 123 1.81 -22.43 -12.59
N THR A 124 1.74 -22.58 -11.28
CA THR A 124 0.51 -22.83 -10.50
C THR A 124 0.01 -21.58 -9.77
N GLY A 125 0.63 -20.42 -10.01
CA GLY A 125 0.29 -19.16 -9.37
C GLY A 125 -1.06 -18.62 -9.82
N VAL A 126 -1.67 -17.81 -8.96
CA VAL A 126 -2.89 -17.08 -9.25
C VAL A 126 -2.66 -16.13 -10.43
N SER A 127 -3.56 -16.12 -11.41
CA SER A 127 -3.46 -15.22 -12.55
C SER A 127 -3.82 -13.77 -12.18
N VAL A 128 -3.29 -12.80 -12.92
CA VAL A 128 -3.64 -11.37 -12.74
C VAL A 128 -5.14 -11.13 -12.94
N PHE A 129 -5.81 -11.94 -13.77
CA PHE A 129 -7.25 -11.87 -13.94
C PHE A 129 -8.02 -12.29 -12.68
N VAL A 130 -7.58 -13.36 -12.00
CA VAL A 130 -8.17 -13.77 -10.72
C VAL A 130 -7.89 -12.72 -9.63
N LEU A 131 -6.70 -12.11 -9.62
CA LEU A 131 -6.39 -10.98 -8.74
C LEU A 131 -7.38 -9.82 -8.93
N TYR A 132 -7.64 -9.45 -10.18
CA TYR A 132 -8.60 -8.40 -10.52
C TYR A 132 -10.01 -8.74 -10.02
N LEU A 133 -10.47 -9.98 -10.23
CA LEU A 133 -11.77 -10.43 -9.70
C LEU A 133 -11.83 -10.40 -8.17
N LEU A 134 -10.76 -10.82 -7.48
CA LEU A 134 -10.68 -10.75 -6.02
C LEU A 134 -10.77 -9.31 -5.52
N LEU A 135 -10.07 -8.37 -6.17
CA LEU A 135 -10.14 -6.95 -5.83
C LEU A 135 -11.58 -6.42 -5.95
N TRP A 136 -12.30 -6.79 -7.01
CA TRP A 136 -13.71 -6.41 -7.17
C TRP A 136 -14.61 -7.01 -6.10
N VAL A 137 -14.38 -8.27 -5.71
CA VAL A 137 -15.16 -8.91 -4.64
C VAL A 137 -14.98 -8.17 -3.31
N VAL A 138 -13.76 -7.82 -2.94
CA VAL A 138 -13.51 -7.12 -1.67
C VAL A 138 -14.07 -5.70 -1.70
N LEU A 139 -13.87 -4.94 -2.79
CA LEU A 139 -14.45 -3.60 -2.93
C LEU A 139 -15.99 -3.64 -2.93
N PHE A 140 -16.60 -4.64 -3.58
CA PHE A 140 -18.05 -4.80 -3.57
C PHE A 140 -18.57 -5.13 -2.17
N SER A 141 -17.85 -5.93 -1.38
CA SER A 141 -18.21 -6.22 0.02
C SER A 141 -18.19 -4.96 0.90
N PHE A 142 -17.23 -4.05 0.68
CA PHE A 142 -17.17 -2.73 1.32
C PHE A 142 -18.35 -1.84 0.91
N ILE A 143 -18.71 -1.82 -0.38
CA ILE A 143 -19.85 -1.05 -0.87
C ILE A 143 -21.16 -1.56 -0.28
N LEU A 144 -21.32 -2.89 -0.14
CA LEU A 144 -22.53 -3.49 0.43
C LEU A 144 -22.75 -3.11 1.90
N SER A 145 -21.70 -3.04 2.72
CA SER A 145 -21.84 -2.61 4.13
C SER A 145 -22.27 -1.14 4.24
N HIS A 146 -21.77 -0.28 3.34
CA HIS A 146 -22.17 1.13 3.25
C HIS A 146 -23.60 1.29 2.71
N TRP A 147 -23.99 0.43 1.76
CA TRP A 147 -25.38 0.37 1.29
C TRP A 147 -26.33 -0.06 2.41
N GLU A 148 -25.98 -1.09 3.18
CA GLU A 148 -26.75 -1.52 4.35
C GLU A 148 -26.89 -0.38 5.36
N LYS A 149 -25.81 0.33 5.67
CA LYS A 149 -25.85 1.52 6.52
C LYS A 149 -26.77 2.61 5.97
N TYR A 150 -26.70 2.91 4.67
CA TYR A 150 -27.57 3.93 4.06
C TYR A 150 -29.06 3.63 4.29
N ASN A 151 -29.43 2.35 4.27
CA ASN A 151 -30.82 1.93 4.48
C ASN A 151 -31.20 1.80 5.96
N THR A 152 -30.29 1.37 6.83
CA THR A 152 -30.56 1.04 8.24
C THR A 152 -30.20 2.15 9.23
N GLY A 153 -29.38 3.12 8.80
CA GLY A 153 -28.81 4.16 9.66
C GLY A 153 -27.68 3.68 10.58
N VAL A 154 -27.31 2.39 10.53
CA VAL A 154 -26.29 1.78 11.40
C VAL A 154 -25.26 1.07 10.54
N LEU A 155 -23.98 1.34 10.77
CA LEU A 155 -22.91 0.61 10.09
C LEU A 155 -22.59 -0.67 10.86
N PHE A 156 -22.90 -1.81 10.26
CA PHE A 156 -22.49 -3.11 10.78
C PHE A 156 -21.09 -3.44 10.26
N LEU A 157 -20.15 -3.63 11.19
CA LEU A 157 -18.78 -4.01 10.85
C LEU A 157 -18.74 -5.52 10.52
N PRO A 158 -18.36 -5.90 9.30
CA PRO A 158 -18.34 -7.29 8.89
C PRO A 158 -17.17 -8.03 9.55
N TRP A 159 -17.46 -9.14 10.24
CA TRP A 159 -16.45 -9.96 10.92
C TRP A 159 -15.37 -10.51 9.98
N GLY A 160 -15.72 -10.62 8.69
CA GLY A 160 -14.78 -11.07 7.66
C GLY A 160 -13.58 -10.13 7.49
N TYR A 161 -13.74 -8.83 7.77
CA TYR A 161 -12.64 -7.87 7.69
C TYR A 161 -11.55 -8.19 8.73
N ASP A 162 -11.91 -8.23 10.02
CA ASP A 162 -10.99 -8.56 11.12
C ASP A 162 -10.33 -9.94 10.93
N ILE A 163 -11.12 -10.95 10.54
CA ILE A 163 -10.60 -12.30 10.28
C ILE A 163 -9.61 -12.29 9.11
N SER A 164 -9.87 -11.50 8.07
CA SER A 164 -8.98 -11.42 6.91
C SER A 164 -7.62 -10.81 7.28
N GLN A 165 -7.58 -9.79 8.14
CA GLN A 165 -6.33 -9.18 8.62
C GLN A 165 -5.48 -10.14 9.43
N VAL A 166 -6.09 -10.86 10.39
CA VAL A 166 -5.39 -11.87 11.19
C VAL A 166 -4.88 -12.99 10.29
N THR A 167 -5.69 -13.44 9.33
CA THR A 167 -5.32 -14.51 8.40
C THR A 167 -4.16 -14.09 7.50
N ILE A 168 -4.21 -12.89 6.91
CA ILE A 168 -3.14 -12.37 6.05
C ILE A 168 -1.85 -12.22 6.85
N SER A 169 -1.92 -11.67 8.06
CA SER A 169 -0.77 -11.53 8.95
C SER A 169 -0.13 -12.89 9.29
N PHE A 170 -0.94 -13.89 9.60
CA PHE A 170 -0.47 -15.25 9.84
C PHE A 170 0.20 -15.85 8.59
N VAL A 171 -0.40 -15.70 7.41
CA VAL A 171 0.17 -16.17 6.14
C VAL A 171 1.53 -15.51 5.87
N TYR A 172 1.69 -14.22 6.17
CA TYR A 172 2.98 -13.54 6.04
C TYR A 172 4.03 -14.06 7.00
N ILE A 173 3.68 -14.26 8.27
CA ILE A 173 4.59 -14.80 9.28
C ILE A 173 5.07 -16.20 8.86
N VAL A 174 4.14 -17.05 8.41
CA VAL A 174 4.50 -18.38 7.88
C VAL A 174 5.42 -18.23 6.68
N THR A 175 5.05 -17.40 5.70
CA THR A 175 5.86 -17.17 4.49
C THR A 175 7.26 -16.65 4.80
N ALA A 176 7.42 -15.82 5.83
CA ALA A 176 8.72 -15.32 6.27
C ALA A 176 9.61 -16.43 6.86
N VAL A 177 9.01 -17.43 7.52
CA VAL A 177 9.74 -18.56 8.13
C VAL A 177 10.06 -19.66 7.13
N VAL A 178 9.09 -20.05 6.29
CA VAL A 178 9.23 -21.23 5.40
C VAL A 178 9.55 -20.87 3.95
N GLY A 179 9.50 -19.58 3.59
CA GLY A 179 9.68 -19.10 2.23
C GLY A 179 8.41 -19.25 1.37
N VAL A 180 8.37 -18.54 0.25
CA VAL A 180 7.20 -18.54 -0.68
C VAL A 180 6.98 -19.90 -1.35
N GLU A 181 8.04 -20.69 -1.52
CA GLU A 181 8.00 -22.01 -2.17
C GLU A 181 7.15 -23.03 -1.41
N ALA A 182 6.96 -22.86 -0.10
CA ALA A 182 6.11 -23.73 0.70
C ALA A 182 4.65 -23.74 0.21
N TRP A 183 4.16 -22.60 -0.31
CA TRP A 183 2.82 -22.48 -0.86
C TRP A 183 2.68 -23.06 -2.27
N MET A 184 3.80 -23.29 -2.95
CA MET A 184 3.87 -23.83 -4.31
C MET A 184 3.88 -25.37 -4.30
N CYS A 185 4.41 -25.97 -3.23
CA CYS A 185 4.63 -27.41 -3.12
C CYS A 185 3.36 -28.22 -2.76
N ILE A 186 2.38 -27.62 -2.09
CA ILE A 186 1.21 -28.34 -1.53
C ILE A 186 0.26 -28.88 -2.62
N VAL A 187 0.30 -28.36 -3.85
CA VAL A 187 -0.55 -28.83 -4.96
C VAL A 187 0.14 -29.92 -5.81
N CYS A 188 1.45 -30.15 -5.66
CA CYS A 188 2.18 -31.12 -6.47
C CYS A 188 2.11 -32.57 -5.97
N ASP A 189 1.67 -32.80 -4.72
CA ASP A 189 1.72 -34.15 -4.12
C ASP A 189 0.46 -35.00 -4.38
N SER A 190 -0.57 -34.46 -5.04
CA SER A 190 -1.77 -35.23 -5.39
C SER A 190 -1.77 -35.80 -6.81
N SER A 191 -0.74 -35.56 -7.63
CA SER A 191 -0.70 -35.99 -9.04
C SER A 191 0.44 -36.95 -9.40
N ASN A 192 1.37 -37.25 -8.48
CA ASN A 192 2.61 -37.96 -8.83
C ASN A 192 2.79 -39.39 -8.31
N GLU A 193 1.79 -40.00 -7.65
CA GLU A 193 1.86 -41.44 -7.32
C GLU A 193 1.16 -42.36 -8.34
N PHE A 194 0.34 -41.85 -9.27
CA PHE A 194 -0.44 -42.72 -10.17
C PHE A 194 0.21 -43.04 -11.54
N ILE A 195 1.32 -42.41 -11.90
CA ILE A 195 1.97 -42.57 -13.22
C ILE A 195 3.30 -43.35 -13.13
N LYS A 196 3.57 -44.05 -12.01
CA LYS A 196 4.75 -44.95 -11.88
C LYS A 196 4.40 -46.45 -11.88
N LEU A 197 3.15 -46.81 -12.19
CA LEU A 197 2.66 -48.20 -12.21
C LEU A 197 2.08 -48.66 -13.57
N LEU A 198 2.40 -47.97 -14.66
CA LEU A 198 2.21 -48.43 -16.05
C LEU A 198 3.52 -48.25 -16.82
#